data_AF-A0A936FXI3-F1
#
_entry.id   AF-A0A936FXI3-F1
#
_cell.length_a   1.000
_cell.length_b   1.000
_cell.length_c   1.000
_cell.angle_alpha   90.00
_cell.angle_beta   90.00
_cell.angle_gamma   90.00
#
_symmetry.space_group_name_H-M   'P 1'
#
loop_
_entity.id
_entity.type
_entity.pdbx_description
1 polymer ?
#
loop_
_entity_poly.entity_id
_entity_poly.type
_entity_poly.pdbx_seq_one_letter_code
_entity_poly.pdbx_strand_id
1 'polypeptide(L)' 'MFIKNLENIQGDERDVIILSTTYGIGKDRKFAQRFGPINHTNGYKLLNVIITRAKYKVYVCTSIPEKVFMTTNHI' A
#
# COMPACT_ATOMS: atom_id res chain seq x y z
N MET A 1 11.96 -7.89 14.31
CA MET A 1 10.79 -7.59 13.45
C MET A 1 10.50 -6.11 13.55
N PHE A 2 10.25 -5.42 12.43
CA PHE A 2 10.15 -3.96 12.38
C PHE A 2 8.80 -3.56 11.75
N ILE A 3 8.09 -2.58 12.33
CA ILE A 3 6.79 -2.07 11.83
C ILE A 3 6.89 -0.54 11.71
N LYS A 4 6.83 0.00 10.47
CA LYS A 4 7.03 1.43 10.12
C LYS A 4 5.83 1.86 9.29
N ASN A 5 5.44 3.12 9.44
CA ASN A 5 4.65 3.79 8.41
C ASN A 5 5.50 4.01 7.16
N LEU A 6 4.84 4.08 6.00
CA LEU A 6 5.47 4.27 4.69
C LEU A 6 6.48 5.42 4.65
N GLU A 7 6.14 6.52 5.29
CA GLU A 7 6.90 7.77 5.32
C GLU A 7 8.23 7.64 6.07
N ASN A 8 8.32 6.66 6.97
CA ASN A 8 9.45 6.48 7.88
C ASN A 8 10.45 5.42 7.37
N ILE A 9 10.23 4.85 6.19
CA ILE A 9 11.13 3.89 5.56
C ILE A 9 12.23 4.65 4.81
N GLN A 10 13.42 4.70 5.39
CA GLN A 10 14.61 5.31 4.79
C GLN A 10 15.83 4.41 5.03
N GLY A 11 16.68 4.25 4.00
CA GLY A 11 18.02 3.62 4.09
C GLY A 11 18.07 2.13 4.42
N ASP A 12 17.00 1.57 4.99
CA ASP A 12 16.91 0.19 5.44
C ASP A 12 16.39 -0.74 4.34
N GLU A 13 17.13 -1.80 4.05
CA GLU A 13 16.68 -2.92 3.21
C GLU A 13 16.27 -4.13 4.05
N ARG A 14 15.34 -4.93 3.55
CA ARG A 14 14.89 -6.17 4.18
C ARG A 14 14.75 -7.29 3.15
N ASP A 15 15.00 -8.51 3.60
CA ASP A 15 14.87 -9.70 2.76
C ASP A 15 13.44 -9.86 2.22
N VAL A 16 12.46 -9.65 3.11
CA VAL A 16 11.03 -9.67 2.79
C VAL A 16 10.35 -8.47 3.44
N ILE A 17 9.44 -7.83 2.70
CA ILE A 17 8.56 -6.77 3.21
C ILE A 17 7.10 -7.22 3.09
N ILE A 18 6.32 -6.94 4.13
CA ILE A 18 4.86 -7.10 4.12
C ILE A 18 4.23 -5.72 4.13
N LEU A 19 3.54 -5.37 3.05
CA LEU A 19 2.77 -4.14 2.91
C LEU A 19 1.30 -4.45 3.19
N SER A 20 0.72 -3.82 4.22
CA SER A 20 -0.72 -3.89 4.45
C SER A 20 -1.37 -2.55 4.13
N THR A 21 -2.50 -2.58 3.42
CA THR A 21 -3.27 -1.37 3.15
C THR A 21 -4.03 -0.91 4.39
N THR A 22 -4.43 -1.83 5.28
CA THR A 22 -5.25 -1.55 6.48
C THR A 22 -6.62 -0.91 6.20
N TYR A 23 -7.05 -0.83 4.93
CA TYR A 23 -8.34 -0.30 4.51
C TYR A 23 -9.34 -1.43 4.20
N GLY A 24 -10.59 -1.21 4.57
CA GLY A 24 -11.71 -2.12 4.30
C GLY A 24 -13.02 -1.35 4.09
N ILE A 25 -14.10 -2.10 3.89
CA ILE A 25 -15.44 -1.53 3.76
C ILE A 25 -15.85 -0.92 5.11
N GLY A 26 -16.27 0.36 5.08
CA GLY A 26 -16.74 1.07 6.25
C GLY A 26 -18.15 0.65 6.70
N LYS A 27 -18.58 1.17 7.86
CA LYS A 27 -19.93 0.91 8.41
C LYS A 27 -21.07 1.35 7.47
N ASP A 28 -20.79 2.31 6.59
CA ASP A 28 -21.69 2.81 5.55
C ASP A 28 -21.77 1.90 4.29
N ARG A 29 -21.12 0.73 4.33
CA ARG A 29 -21.00 -0.24 3.22
C ARG A 29 -20.28 0.32 1.98
N LYS A 30 -19.53 1.42 2.13
CA LYS A 30 -18.68 1.97 1.07
C LYS A 30 -17.21 1.70 1.37
N PHE A 31 -16.42 1.61 0.30
CA PHE A 31 -14.98 1.55 0.41
C PHE A 31 -14.40 2.94 0.17
N ALA A 32 -13.90 3.58 1.23
CA ALA A 32 -13.28 4.90 1.12
C ALA A 32 -11.84 4.75 0.66
N GLN A 33 -11.52 5.24 -0.54
CA GLN A 33 -10.16 5.22 -1.11
C GLN A 33 -9.28 6.33 -0.53
N ARG A 34 -9.25 6.47 0.80
CA ARG A 34 -8.46 7.49 1.51
C ARG A 34 -7.11 6.92 1.90
N PHE A 35 -6.27 6.54 0.92
CA PHE A 35 -4.98 5.87 1.13
C PHE A 35 -3.88 6.76 1.75
N GLY A 36 -4.28 7.82 2.46
CA GLY A 36 -3.40 8.73 3.18
C GLY A 36 -2.28 9.27 2.29
N PRO A 37 -1.00 9.15 2.72
CA PRO A 37 0.15 9.69 2.00
C PRO A 37 0.31 9.17 0.57
N ILE A 38 -0.24 8.00 0.25
CA ILE A 38 -0.22 7.42 -1.10
C ILE A 38 -1.05 8.26 -2.08
N ASN A 39 -2.13 8.90 -1.62
CA ASN A 39 -2.99 9.73 -2.47
C ASN A 39 -2.43 11.14 -2.72
N HIS A 40 -1.38 11.55 -2.00
CA HIS A 40 -0.81 12.88 -2.17
C HIS A 40 0.01 12.99 -3.46
N THR A 41 0.22 14.21 -3.94
CA THR A 41 1.14 14.48 -5.04
C THR A 41 2.54 13.96 -4.66
N ASN A 42 3.02 12.93 -5.38
CA ASN A 42 4.23 12.13 -5.10
C ASN A 42 4.09 10.88 -4.20
N GLY A 43 2.87 10.48 -3.78
CA GLY A 43 2.68 9.27 -2.97
C GLY A 43 3.20 7.98 -3.63
N TYR A 44 3.22 7.92 -4.97
CA TYR A 44 3.83 6.83 -5.73
C TYR A 44 5.33 6.63 -5.44
N LYS A 45 6.05 7.68 -5.03
CA LYS A 45 7.47 7.57 -4.65
C LYS A 45 7.64 6.72 -3.39
N LEU A 46 6.69 6.76 -2.47
CA LEU A 46 6.70 5.90 -1.27
C LEU A 46 6.58 4.42 -1.66
N LEU A 47 5.74 4.10 -2.65
CA LEU A 47 5.64 2.74 -3.20
C LEU A 47 6.95 2.30 -3.84
N ASN A 48 7.58 3.15 -4.65
CA ASN A 48 8.88 2.86 -5.26
C ASN A 48 9.97 2.58 -4.21
N VAL A 49 9.99 3.36 -3.12
CA VAL A 49 10.91 3.10 -2.00
C VAL A 49 10.64 1.72 -1.43
N ILE A 50 9.41 1.35 -1.06
CA ILE A 50 9.14 0.03 -0.49
C ILE A 50 9.60 -1.10 -1.41
N ILE A 51 9.27 -1.00 -2.70
CA ILE A 51 9.59 -2.02 -3.70
C ILE A 51 11.10 -2.19 -3.82
N THR A 52 11.86 -1.08 -3.89
CA THR A 52 13.33 -1.12 -4.00
C THR A 52 14.05 -1.53 -2.71
N ARG A 53 13.38 -1.50 -1.55
CA ARG A 53 13.96 -1.94 -0.26
C ARG A 53 13.76 -3.42 0.04
N ALA A 54 12.92 -4.12 -0.70
CA ALA A 54 12.74 -5.56 -0.57
C ALA A 54 13.75 -6.30 -1.45
N LYS A 55 14.60 -7.15 -0.86
CA LYS A 55 15.64 -7.87 -1.62
C LYS A 55 15.09 -9.05 -2.40
N TYR A 56 14.15 -9.80 -1.81
CA TYR A 56 13.63 -11.02 -2.43
C TYR A 56 12.14 -10.94 -2.75
N LYS A 57 11.32 -10.41 -1.83
CA LYS A 57 9.87 -10.42 -2.02
C LYS A 57 9.12 -9.34 -1.26
N VAL A 58 8.05 -8.87 -1.87
CA VAL A 58 7.00 -8.06 -1.22
C VAL A 58 5.72 -8.88 -1.16
N TYR A 59 5.10 -8.97 0.01
CA TYR A 59 3.75 -9.46 0.18
C TYR A 59 2.81 -8.29 0.38
N VAL A 60 1.70 -8.25 -0.37
CA VAL A 60 0.66 -7.23 -0.19
C VAL A 60 -0.57 -7.87 0.43
N CYS A 61 -0.96 -7.38 1.59
CA CYS A 61 -2.14 -7.83 2.32
C CYS A 61 -3.19 -6.70 2.32
N THR A 62 -4.35 -6.95 1.72
CA THR A 62 -5.37 -5.92 1.55
C THR A 62 -6.77 -6.47 1.71
N SER A 63 -7.68 -5.62 2.19
CA SER A 63 -9.12 -5.89 2.24
C SER A 63 -9.89 -4.99 1.26
N ILE A 64 -9.20 -4.42 0.27
CA ILE A 64 -9.83 -3.71 -0.84
C ILE A 64 -10.73 -4.72 -1.60
N PRO A 65 -12.02 -4.41 -1.82
CA PRO A 65 -12.92 -5.29 -2.56
C PRO A 65 -12.57 -5.41 -4.05
N GLU A 66 -12.76 -6.59 -4.62
CA GLU A 66 -12.48 -6.89 -6.05
C GLU A 66 -13.07 -5.86 -7.03
N LYS A 67 -14.34 -5.48 -6.79
CA LYS A 67 -15.06 -4.47 -7.59
C LYS A 67 -14.32 -3.12 -7.72
N VAL A 68 -13.53 -2.75 -6.71
CA VAL A 68 -12.75 -1.50 -6.71
C VAL A 68 -11.59 -1.60 -7.69
N PHE A 69 -10.97 -2.77 -7.85
CA PHE A 69 -9.89 -3.00 -8.79
C PHE A 69 -10.40 -3.08 -10.24
N MET A 70 -11.54 -3.73 -10.47
CA MET A 70 -12.06 -3.97 -11.81
C MET A 70 -12.53 -2.70 -12.53
N THR A 71 -12.92 -1.66 -11.79
CA THR A 71 -13.40 -0.40 -12.38
C THR A 71 -12.28 0.38 -13.09
N THR A 72 -11.00 0.09 -12.78
CA THR A 72 -9.84 0.81 -13.36
C THR A 72 -9.36 0.23 -14.69
N ASN A 73 -9.87 -0.93 -15.14
CA ASN A 73 -9.46 -1.60 -16.40
C ASN A 73 -10.23 -1.13 -17.66
N HIS A 74 -10.80 0.07 -17.66
CA HIS A 74 -11.49 0.66 -18.83
C HIS A 74 -10.76 1.88 -19.39
N ILE A 75 -9.42 1.89 -19.36
CA ILE A 75 -8.59 2.88 -20.06
C ILE A 75 -7.82 2.17 -21.16
#